data_AF-A0A561DTW6-F1
#
_entry.id   AF-A0A561DTW6-F1
#
_cell.length_a   1.000
_cell.length_b   1.000
_cell.length_c   1.000
_cell.angle_alpha   90.00
_cell.angle_beta   90.00
_cell.angle_gamma   90.00
#
_symmetry.space_group_name_H-M   'P 1'
#
loop_
_entity.id
_entity.type
_entity.pdbx_description
1 polymer ?
#
loop_
_entity_poly.entity_id
_entity_poly.type
_entity_poly.pdbx_seq_one_letter_code
_entity_poly.pdbx_strand_id
1 'polypeptide(L)'
;MLAWVLMPDHAHWLIQLGEVDSLAALVNRLKSSSSRLAGKRAGTERGIWVAGFHDHGLRAEEDLLGVARYIVANPLRAGLVRRIGDYPFWNAVWL
;
A
#
# COMPACT_ATOMS: atom_id res chain seq x y z
N MET A 1 5.10 8.87 1.81
CA MET A 1 4.97 7.44 1.43
C MET A 1 6.14 7.10 0.53
N LEU A 2 6.88 6.03 0.84
CA LEU A 2 8.15 5.69 0.18
C LEU A 2 7.97 4.65 -0.94
N ALA A 3 7.13 3.64 -0.72
CA ALA A 3 6.76 2.66 -1.74
C ALA A 3 5.36 2.12 -1.48
N TRP A 4 4.68 1.63 -2.52
CA TRP A 4 3.39 0.97 -2.40
C TRP A 4 3.11 0.03 -3.57
N VAL A 5 2.23 -0.94 -3.31
CA VAL A 5 1.55 -1.73 -4.35
C VAL A 5 0.10 -1.94 -3.94
N LEU A 6 -0.81 -1.80 -4.89
CA LEU A 6 -2.21 -2.19 -4.75
C LEU A 6 -2.38 -3.52 -5.50
N MET A 7 -2.65 -4.59 -4.76
CA MET A 7 -2.98 -5.91 -5.27
C MET A 7 -4.50 -6.01 -5.53
N PRO A 8 -4.99 -7.04 -6.25
CA PRO A 8 -6.42 -7.22 -6.48
C PRO A 8 -7.27 -7.35 -5.22
N ASP A 9 -6.69 -7.82 -4.12
CA ASP A 9 -7.35 -8.17 -2.86
C ASP A 9 -6.82 -7.39 -1.63
N HIS A 10 -5.64 -6.77 -1.72
CA HIS A 10 -5.03 -6.02 -0.62
C HIS A 10 -4.06 -4.93 -1.10
N ALA A 11 -3.46 -4.18 -0.19
CA ALA A 11 -2.39 -3.23 -0.51
C ALA A 11 -1.25 -3.34 0.50
N HIS A 12 -0.03 -3.07 0.03
CA HIS A 12 1.15 -2.90 0.88
C HIS A 12 1.68 -1.48 0.76
N TRP A 13 2.06 -0.88 1.89
CA TRP A 13 2.60 0.47 1.96
C TRP A 13 3.88 0.48 2.79
N LEU A 14 4.90 1.18 2.30
CA LEU A 14 6.08 1.58 3.05
C LEU A 14 5.97 3.08 3.33
N ILE A 15 5.82 3.43 4.60
CA ILE A 15 5.53 4.81 5.01
C ILE A 15 6.51 5.22 6.10
N GLN A 16 7.09 6.40 5.93
CA GLN A 16 7.72 7.14 7.01
C GLN A 16 6.68 8.08 7.62
N LEU A 17 6.44 7.93 8.92
CA LEU A 17 5.54 8.82 9.67
C LEU A 17 6.26 10.12 10.01
N GLY A 18 5.50 11.21 10.01
CA GLY A 18 5.95 12.48 10.60
C GLY A 18 5.61 12.52 12.09
N GLU A 19 5.78 13.69 12.70
CA GLU A 19 5.61 13.87 14.15
C GLU A 19 4.15 14.05 14.59
N VAL A 20 3.24 14.34 13.65
CA VAL A 20 1.87 14.78 13.95
C VAL A 20 0.87 13.63 14.02
N ASP A 21 0.99 12.66 13.12
CA ASP A 21 -0.02 11.62 12.92
C ASP A 21 0.48 10.24 13.34
N SER A 22 -0.38 9.52 14.08
CA SER A 22 -0.16 8.09 14.31
C SER A 22 -0.41 7.26 13.05
N LEU A 23 0.19 6.07 12.99
CA LEU A 23 -0.04 5.12 11.90
C LEU A 23 -1.54 4.80 11.72
N ALA A 24 -2.24 4.58 12.83
CA ALA A 24 -3.67 4.25 12.82
C ALA A 24 -4.52 5.39 12.23
N ALA A 25 -4.24 6.64 12.59
CA ALA A 25 -4.93 7.80 12.04
C ALA A 25 -4.70 7.92 10.52
N LEU A 26 -3.44 7.75 10.09
CA LEU A 26 -3.08 7.77 8.68
C LEU A 26 -3.80 6.68 7.88
N VAL A 27 -3.74 5.43 8.35
CA VAL A 27 -4.38 4.28 7.68
C VAL A 27 -5.89 4.46 7.61
N ASN A 28 -6.52 4.96 8.68
CA ASN A 28 -7.95 5.23 8.69
C ASN A 28 -8.34 6.25 7.59
N ARG A 29 -7.60 7.35 7.46
CA ARG A 29 -7.85 8.35 6.40
C ARG A 29 -7.64 7.78 5.00
N LEU A 30 -6.60 6.98 4.79
CA LEU A 30 -6.36 6.32 3.50
C LEU A 30 -7.51 5.38 3.13
N LYS A 31 -7.92 4.51 4.06
CA LYS A 31 -9.01 3.55 3.85
C LYS A 31 -10.36 4.22 3.62
N SER A 32 -10.72 5.20 4.44
CA SER A 32 -11.99 5.93 4.32
C SER A 32 -12.07 6.76 3.03
N SER A 33 -11.02 7.52 2.70
CA SER A 33 -10.98 8.33 1.48
C SER A 33 -11.08 7.47 0.22
N SER A 34 -10.29 6.39 0.14
CA SER A 34 -10.32 5.48 -1.00
C SER A 34 -11.65 4.74 -1.12
N SER A 35 -12.24 4.27 -0.01
CA SER A 35 -13.56 3.61 -0.03
C SER A 35 -14.64 4.54 -0.58
N ARG A 36 -14.66 5.80 -0.13
CA ARG A 36 -15.65 6.78 -0.59
C ARG A 36 -15.49 7.08 -2.09
N LEU A 37 -14.26 7.25 -2.57
CA LEU A 37 -13.99 7.53 -3.98
C LEU A 37 -14.27 6.32 -4.88
N ALA A 38 -13.93 5.10 -4.43
CA ALA A 38 -14.21 3.87 -5.16
C ALA A 38 -15.71 3.58 -5.19
N GLY A 39 -16.39 3.69 -4.05
CA GLY A 39 -17.82 3.52 -3.91
C GLY A 39 -18.62 4.47 -4.81
N LYS A 40 -18.26 5.76 -4.82
CA LYS A 40 -18.87 6.75 -5.72
C LYS A 40 -18.73 6.35 -7.19
N ARG A 41 -17.59 5.80 -7.61
CA ARG A 41 -17.38 5.33 -8.99
C ARG A 41 -18.13 4.05 -9.32
N ALA A 42 -18.25 3.15 -8.34
CA ALA A 42 -18.93 1.86 -8.50
C ALA A 42 -20.44 1.93 -8.25
N GLY A 43 -20.99 3.09 -7.85
CA GLY A 43 -22.40 3.24 -7.50
C GLY A 43 -22.81 2.48 -6.23
N THR A 44 -21.87 2.28 -5.30
CA THR A 44 -22.12 1.57 -4.04
C THR A 44 -21.52 2.32 -2.85
N GLU A 45 -22.16 2.21 -1.69
CA GLU A 45 -21.66 2.75 -0.43
C GLU A 45 -20.93 1.69 0.42
N ARG A 46 -20.78 0.47 -0.11
CA ARG A 46 -20.07 -0.61 0.59
C ARG A 46 -18.59 -0.26 0.74
N GLY A 47 -18.09 -0.39 1.97
CA GLY A 47 -16.65 -0.28 2.24
C GLY A 47 -15.87 -1.38 1.54
N ILE A 48 -14.72 -1.03 0.96
CA ILE A 48 -13.84 -1.97 0.25
C ILE A 48 -12.74 -2.56 1.14
N TRP A 49 -12.51 -1.98 2.31
CA TRP A 49 -11.47 -2.41 3.24
C TRP A 49 -12.06 -3.16 4.43
N VAL A 50 -11.37 -4.22 4.82
CA VAL A 50 -11.57 -4.84 6.14
C VAL A 50 -11.13 -3.89 7.26
N ALA A 51 -11.74 -4.04 8.43
CA ALA A 51 -11.33 -3.34 9.64
C ALA A 51 -9.92 -3.75 10.09
N GLY A 52 -9.19 -2.83 10.72
CA GLY A 52 -7.81 -3.05 11.16
C GLY A 52 -6.77 -2.98 10.03
N PHE A 53 -5.51 -3.20 10.37
CA PHE A 53 -4.39 -3.32 9.41
C PHE A 53 -3.26 -4.10 10.09
N HIS A 54 -2.34 -4.64 9.30
CA HIS A 54 -1.10 -5.23 9.80
C HIS A 54 0.04 -4.23 9.60
N ASP A 55 0.86 -4.02 10.62
CA ASP A 55 2.05 -3.19 10.54
C ASP A 55 3.29 -3.90 11.08
N HIS A 56 4.44 -3.45 10.59
CA HIS A 56 5.76 -3.84 11.05
C HIS A 56 6.63 -2.59 11.07
N GLY A 57 7.17 -2.25 12.24
CA GLY A 57 8.08 -1.12 12.39
C GLY A 57 9.48 -1.52 11.95
N LEU A 58 9.99 -0.86 10.90
CA LEU A 58 11.35 -1.08 10.43
C LEU A 58 12.37 -0.54 11.43
N ARG A 59 13.33 -1.37 11.78
CA ARG A 59 14.48 -1.02 12.62
C ARG A 59 15.63 -0.47 11.76
N ALA A 60 16.59 0.19 12.41
CA ALA A 60 17.69 0.86 11.72
C ALA A 60 18.60 -0.10 10.93
N GLU A 61 18.67 -1.35 11.38
CA GLU A 61 19.44 -2.42 10.75
C GLU A 61 18.75 -3.07 9.54
N GLU A 62 17.46 -2.81 9.32
CA GLU A 62 16.73 -3.38 8.19
C GLU A 62 16.99 -2.58 6.90
N ASP A 63 17.22 -3.30 5.80
CA ASP A 63 17.45 -2.69 4.48
C ASP A 63 16.14 -2.10 3.92
N LEU A 64 15.98 -0.79 4.07
CA LEU A 64 14.83 -0.03 3.56
C LEU A 64 14.60 -0.27 2.06
N LEU A 65 15.68 -0.34 1.25
CA LEU A 65 15.56 -0.53 -0.19
C LEU A 65 15.18 -1.98 -0.52
N GLY A 66 15.71 -2.94 0.24
CA GLY A 66 15.30 -4.34 0.19
C GLY A 66 13.81 -4.51 0.46
N VAL A 67 13.27 -3.85 1.49
CA VAL A 67 11.84 -3.87 1.80
C VAL A 67 11.01 -3.18 0.71
N ALA A 68 11.45 -2.03 0.21
CA ALA A 68 10.78 -1.37 -0.91
C ALA A 68 10.71 -2.27 -2.15
N ARG A 69 11.83 -2.93 -2.51
CA ARG A 69 11.91 -3.91 -3.61
C ARG A 69 10.97 -5.09 -3.39
N TYR A 70 10.92 -5.62 -2.17
CA TYR A 70 10.00 -6.70 -1.83
C TYR A 70 8.54 -6.28 -2.05
N ILE A 71 8.16 -5.09 -1.56
CA ILE A 71 6.81 -4.54 -1.70
C ILE A 71 6.43 -4.43 -3.17
N VAL A 72 7.23 -3.75 -3.98
CA VAL A 72 6.91 -3.55 -5.41
C VAL A 72 6.95 -4.85 -6.20
N ALA A 73 7.72 -5.85 -5.78
CA ALA A 73 7.81 -7.14 -6.47
C ALA A 73 6.62 -8.09 -6.18
N ASN A 74 5.68 -7.74 -5.29
CA ASN A 74 4.54 -8.62 -4.98
C ASN A 74 3.71 -9.07 -6.19
N PRO A 75 3.42 -8.23 -7.21
CA PRO A 75 2.72 -8.68 -8.41
C PRO A 75 3.46 -9.77 -9.18
N LEU A 76 4.79 -9.72 -9.21
CA LEU A 76 5.63 -10.79 -9.79
C LEU A 76 5.50 -12.08 -8.97
N ARG A 77 5.65 -11.96 -7.65
CA ARG A 77 5.58 -13.10 -6.73
C ARG A 77 4.21 -13.79 -6.71
N ALA A 78 3.15 -13.01 -6.90
CA ALA A 78 1.77 -13.49 -7.03
C ALA A 78 1.47 -14.05 -8.43
N GLY A 79 2.41 -13.98 -9.39
CA GLY A 79 2.21 -14.47 -10.74
C GLY A 79 1.26 -13.63 -11.60
N LEU A 80 0.93 -12.40 -11.19
CA LEU A 80 0.04 -11.50 -11.94
C LEU A 80 0.69 -11.02 -13.24
N VAL A 81 2.01 -10.86 -13.24
CA VAL A 81 2.80 -10.40 -14.38
C VAL A 81 4.16 -11.11 -14.42
N ARG A 82 4.81 -11.13 -15.59
CA ARG A 82 6.18 -11.66 -15.75
C ARG A 82 7.26 -10.59 -15.62
N ARG A 83 6.90 -9.32 -15.87
CA ARG A 83 7.78 -8.16 -15.68
C ARG A 83 7.03 -7.14 -14.83
N ILE A 84 7.73 -6.49 -13.91
CA ILE A 84 7.06 -5.58 -12.97
C ILE A 84 6.41 -4.38 -13.68
N GLY A 85 7.01 -3.92 -14.79
CA GLY A 85 6.46 -2.84 -15.61
C GLY A 85 5.13 -3.16 -16.29
N ASP A 86 4.73 -4.43 -16.36
CA ASP A 86 3.43 -4.83 -16.92
C ASP A 86 2.29 -4.67 -15.87
N TYR A 87 2.62 -4.41 -14.60
CA TYR A 87 1.64 -4.14 -13.55
C TYR A 87 1.64 -2.64 -13.21
N PRO A 88 0.54 -1.89 -13.42
CA PRO A 88 0.56 -0.44 -13.30
C PRO A 88 0.30 0.08 -11.88
N PHE A 89 -0.10 -0.78 -10.94
CA PHE A 89 -0.62 -0.36 -9.63
C PHE A 89 0.42 -0.42 -8.51
N TRP A 90 1.57 0.22 -8.73
CA TRP A 90 2.62 0.37 -7.72
C TRP A 90 3.46 1.63 -7.98
N ASN A 91 4.18 2.11 -6.98
CA ASN A 91 5.20 3.16 -7.15
C ASN A 91 6.24 3.08 -6.02
N ALA A 92 7.41 3.67 -6.24
CA ALA A 92 8.46 3.85 -5.24
C ALA A 92 9.23 5.15 -5.51
N VAL A 93 9.65 5.86 -4.45
CA VAL A 93 10.33 7.17 -4.57
C VAL A 93 11.72 7.11 -5.19
N TRP A 94 12.25 5.92 -5.43
CA TRP A 94 13.60 5.68 -5.98
C TRP A 94 13.61 5.44 -7.50
N LEU A 95 12.50 5.70 -8.19
CA LEU A 95 12.33 5.47 -9.63
C LEU A 95 12.00 6.75 -10.39
#